data_AF-A0A917IQQ3-F1
#
_entry.id   AF-A0A917IQQ3-F1
#
_cell.length_a   1.000
_cell.length_b   1.000
_cell.length_c   1.000
_cell.angle_alpha   90.00
_cell.angle_beta   90.00
_cell.angle_gamma   90.00
#
_symmetry.space_group_name_H-M   'P 1'
#
loop_
_entity.id
_entity.type
_entity.pdbx_description
1 polymer ?
#
loop_
_entity_poly.entity_id
_entity_poly.type
_entity_poly.pdbx_seq_one_letter_code
_entity_poly.pdbx_strand_id
1 'polypeptide(L)'
;MFNPFVRFTPGLLTAMLQQNTFYLVSQTMKSAVPNAYDKKAMLLSDYKDKGLAQIHFNALKARQDNLKKHQEKDALIALIELQNPKHLRRVNEILLPDSDYAIFANFINDHKTAIRDATKFYTNKLEKHVRDVTTWKQIGKIKPELNVRFGELFFDVSYGSQHLQVFLHELDDKYPIG
;
A
#
# COMPACT_ATOMS: atom_id res chain seq x y z
N MET A 1 4.49 6.94 11.34
CA MET A 1 3.69 5.98 10.55
C MET A 1 4.52 4.75 10.26
N PHE A 2 3.87 3.60 10.14
CA PHE A 2 4.51 2.32 9.83
C PHE A 2 4.56 2.08 8.32
N ASN A 3 5.73 1.75 7.79
CA ASN A 3 5.93 1.37 6.39
C ASN A 3 6.75 0.05 6.31
N PRO A 4 6.14 -1.07 5.92
CA PRO A 4 6.83 -2.35 5.73
C PRO A 4 7.37 -2.57 4.31
N PHE A 5 7.10 -1.64 3.38
CA PHE A 5 7.44 -1.79 1.98
C PHE A 5 8.92 -1.49 1.71
N VAL A 6 9.47 -2.23 0.77
CA VAL A 6 10.89 -2.17 0.40
C VAL A 6 11.10 -1.05 -0.61
N ARG A 7 12.26 -0.39 -0.57
CA ARG A 7 12.65 0.57 -1.61
C ARG A 7 12.73 -0.11 -2.96
N PHE A 8 12.10 0.48 -3.97
CA PHE A 8 12.23 0.00 -5.34
C PHE A 8 13.55 0.51 -5.92
N THR A 9 14.39 -0.40 -6.41
CA THR A 9 15.74 -0.08 -6.92
C THR A 9 15.91 -0.55 -8.37
N PRO A 10 16.92 -0.03 -9.10
CA PRO A 10 17.23 -0.55 -10.44
C PRO A 10 17.57 -2.05 -10.45
N GLY A 11 18.21 -2.55 -9.39
CA GLY A 11 18.48 -3.99 -9.24
C GLY A 11 17.20 -4.81 -9.14
N LEU A 12 16.20 -4.30 -8.40
CA LEU A 12 14.89 -4.94 -8.31
C LEU A 12 14.17 -4.93 -9.66
N LEU A 13 14.17 -3.80 -10.39
CA LEU A 13 13.61 -3.72 -11.75
C LEU A 13 14.24 -4.78 -12.66
N THR A 14 15.55 -4.96 -12.58
CA THR A 14 16.29 -5.94 -13.38
C THR A 14 15.86 -7.36 -13.02
N ALA A 15 15.78 -7.70 -11.73
CA ALA A 15 15.33 -9.00 -11.26
C ALA A 15 13.88 -9.31 -11.69
N MET A 16 13.00 -8.33 -11.67
CA MET A 16 11.61 -8.47 -12.10
C MET A 16 11.49 -8.80 -13.59
N LEU A 17 12.25 -8.09 -14.43
CA LEU A 17 12.30 -8.38 -15.87
C LEU A 17 12.81 -9.79 -16.15
N GLN A 18 13.82 -10.27 -15.41
CA GLN A 18 14.33 -11.64 -15.51
C GLN A 18 13.30 -12.70 -15.08
N GLN A 19 12.35 -12.34 -14.21
CA GLN A 19 11.29 -13.23 -13.73
C GLN A 19 9.99 -13.15 -14.56
N ASN A 20 10.05 -12.47 -15.72
CA ASN A 20 8.90 -12.21 -16.59
C ASN A 20 7.78 -11.40 -15.92
N THR A 21 8.15 -10.50 -15.00
CA THR A 21 7.23 -9.54 -14.39
C THR A 21 7.26 -8.24 -15.20
N PHE A 22 6.25 -8.02 -16.04
CA PHE A 22 6.25 -6.94 -17.03
C PHE A 22 5.25 -5.82 -16.78
N TYR A 23 4.36 -5.97 -15.80
CA TYR A 23 3.31 -5.00 -15.53
C TYR A 23 3.47 -4.43 -14.13
N LEU A 24 3.47 -3.11 -14.02
CA LEU A 24 3.42 -2.41 -12.75
C LEU A 24 2.15 -1.56 -12.67
N VAL A 25 1.59 -1.45 -11.49
CA VAL A 25 0.58 -0.45 -11.17
C VAL A 25 1.17 0.49 -10.13
N SER A 26 1.25 1.77 -10.48
CA SER A 26 1.70 2.82 -9.56
C SER A 26 0.53 3.45 -8.82
N GLN A 27 0.79 3.95 -7.61
CA GLN A 27 -0.14 4.79 -6.84
C GLN A 27 0.61 5.66 -5.83
N THR A 28 -0.05 6.70 -5.31
CA THR A 28 0.49 7.48 -4.20
C THR A 28 0.54 6.61 -2.95
N MET A 29 1.69 6.60 -2.30
CA MET A 29 1.85 5.93 -1.03
C MET A 29 1.41 6.86 0.11
N LYS A 30 0.17 6.65 0.59
CA LYS A 30 -0.39 7.43 1.70
C LYS A 30 0.34 7.21 3.02
N SER A 31 0.99 6.05 3.19
CA SER A 31 1.76 5.75 4.39
C SER A 31 3.06 6.56 4.42
N ALA A 32 3.00 7.80 4.90
CA ALA A 32 4.08 8.78 4.85
C ALA A 32 5.39 8.20 5.40
N VAL A 33 6.42 8.25 4.57
CA VAL A 33 7.81 8.02 4.99
C VAL A 33 8.22 9.25 5.80
N PRO A 34 8.62 9.11 7.07
CA PRO A 34 8.98 10.26 7.93
C PRO A 34 10.14 11.12 7.42
N ASN A 35 10.84 10.69 6.36
CA ASN A 35 12.01 11.38 5.78
C ASN A 35 11.83 11.69 4.28
N ALA A 36 10.60 11.69 3.75
CA ALA A 36 10.32 12.06 2.37
C ALA A 36 9.71 13.46 2.25
N TYR A 37 10.08 14.40 3.14
CA TYR A 37 9.48 15.75 3.16
C TYR A 37 9.59 16.49 1.82
N ASP A 38 10.56 16.13 0.96
CA ASP A 38 10.74 16.74 -0.36
C ASP A 38 10.39 15.82 -1.54
N LYS A 39 10.06 14.54 -1.32
CA LYS A 39 9.82 13.57 -2.40
C LYS A 39 8.42 12.99 -2.37
N LYS A 40 7.81 12.88 -3.55
CA LYS A 40 6.51 12.21 -3.76
C LYS A 40 6.67 10.70 -3.56
N ALA A 41 6.05 10.17 -2.52
CA ALA A 41 6.08 8.75 -2.22
C ALA A 41 5.16 7.97 -3.17
N MET A 42 5.73 7.00 -3.89
CA MET A 42 5.04 6.17 -4.88
C MET A 42 5.21 4.70 -4.51
N LEU A 43 4.12 3.94 -4.62
CA LEU A 43 4.13 2.50 -4.49
C LEU A 43 3.94 1.84 -5.86
N LEU A 44 4.73 0.82 -6.15
CA LEU A 44 4.65 -0.01 -7.35
C LEU A 44 4.23 -1.43 -6.97
N SER A 45 3.09 -1.86 -7.48
CA SER A 45 2.63 -3.25 -7.40
C SER A 45 2.92 -3.97 -8.70
N ASP A 46 3.53 -5.14 -8.61
CA ASP A 46 4.01 -5.89 -9.76
C ASP A 46 3.13 -7.08 -10.14
N TYR A 47 3.06 -7.36 -11.44
CA TYR A 47 2.23 -8.41 -12.01
C TYR A 47 2.92 -9.07 -13.21
N LYS A 48 2.76 -10.39 -13.30
CA LYS A 48 3.10 -11.17 -14.49
C LYS A 48 1.98 -11.16 -15.53
N ASP A 49 0.74 -11.06 -15.06
CA ASP A 49 -0.46 -11.07 -15.89
C ASP A 49 -1.03 -9.65 -16.06
N LYS A 50 -1.36 -9.30 -17.31
CA LYS A 50 -1.94 -7.99 -17.65
C LYS A 50 -3.34 -7.82 -17.08
N GLY A 51 -4.14 -8.88 -17.07
CA GLY A 51 -5.51 -8.86 -16.53
C GLY A 51 -5.54 -8.48 -15.06
N LEU A 52 -4.67 -9.10 -14.24
CA LEU A 52 -4.53 -8.76 -12.81
C LEU A 52 -4.07 -7.31 -12.60
N ALA A 53 -3.11 -6.83 -13.40
CA ALA A 53 -2.68 -5.44 -13.34
C ALA A 53 -3.83 -4.47 -13.70
N GLN A 54 -4.62 -4.81 -14.72
CA GLN A 54 -5.77 -4.02 -15.14
C GLN A 54 -6.88 -4.00 -14.08
N ILE A 55 -7.15 -5.12 -13.42
CA ILE A 55 -8.12 -5.21 -12.31
C ILE A 55 -7.69 -4.27 -11.17
N HIS A 56 -6.41 -4.31 -10.79
CA HIS A 56 -5.89 -3.41 -9.75
C HIS A 56 -6.01 -1.94 -10.17
N PHE A 57 -5.52 -1.58 -11.36
CA PHE A 57 -5.62 -0.22 -11.88
C PHE A 57 -7.08 0.28 -11.89
N ASN A 58 -8.02 -0.53 -12.38
CA ASN A 58 -9.44 -0.18 -12.39
C ASN A 58 -10.03 0.00 -10.98
N ALA A 59 -9.62 -0.82 -10.01
CA ALA A 59 -10.04 -0.68 -8.63
C ALA A 59 -9.59 0.68 -8.03
N LEU A 60 -8.37 1.11 -8.34
CA LEU A 60 -7.86 2.42 -7.91
C LEU A 60 -8.63 3.57 -8.57
N LYS A 61 -8.89 3.48 -9.88
CA LYS A 61 -9.69 4.48 -10.61
C LYS A 61 -11.12 4.57 -10.07
N ALA A 62 -11.78 3.43 -9.87
CA ALA A 62 -13.12 3.38 -9.31
C ALA A 62 -13.18 4.02 -7.91
N ARG A 63 -12.18 3.78 -7.06
CA ARG A 63 -12.09 4.45 -5.76
C ARG A 63 -11.96 5.97 -5.92
N GLN A 64 -11.09 6.42 -6.81
CA GLN A 64 -10.86 7.84 -7.09
C GLN A 64 -12.13 8.55 -7.59
N ASP A 65 -12.97 7.87 -8.35
CA ASP A 65 -14.22 8.43 -8.86
C ASP A 65 -15.34 8.48 -7.81
N ASN A 66 -15.23 7.69 -6.74
CA ASN A 66 -16.13 7.72 -5.57
C ASN A 66 -15.69 8.72 -4.48
N LEU A 67 -14.59 9.43 -4.67
CA LEU A 67 -14.13 10.46 -3.74
C LEU A 67 -15.11 11.64 -3.72
N LYS A 68 -15.29 12.25 -2.53
CA LYS A 68 -16.12 13.46 -2.39
C LYS A 68 -15.52 14.60 -3.22
N LYS A 69 -16.35 15.56 -3.66
CA LYS A 69 -15.98 16.71 -4.52
C LYS A 69 -14.73 17.51 -4.08
N HIS A 70 -14.33 17.41 -2.80
CA HIS A 70 -13.20 18.14 -2.21
C HIS A 70 -11.98 17.27 -1.90
N GLN A 71 -11.99 15.97 -2.24
CA GLN A 71 -10.84 15.10 -2.06
C GLN A 71 -9.97 15.08 -3.32
N GLU A 72 -8.65 15.17 -3.13
CA GLU A 72 -7.70 15.20 -4.25
C GLU A 72 -7.62 13.84 -4.95
N LYS A 73 -7.67 13.91 -6.28
CA LYS A 73 -7.48 12.77 -7.17
C LYS A 73 -6.00 12.36 -7.16
N ASP A 74 -5.72 11.09 -6.89
CA ASP A 74 -4.35 10.55 -6.98
C ASP A 74 -3.82 10.63 -8.43
N ALA A 75 -2.83 11.50 -8.64
CA ALA A 75 -2.20 11.75 -9.93
C ALA A 75 -1.13 10.71 -10.29
N LEU A 76 -0.75 9.83 -9.35
CA LEU A 76 0.30 8.83 -9.54
C LEU A 76 -0.27 7.46 -9.95
N ILE A 77 -1.59 7.33 -10.12
CA ILE A 77 -2.21 6.09 -10.60
C ILE A 77 -1.88 5.89 -12.09
N ALA A 78 -1.11 4.85 -12.39
CA ALA A 78 -0.77 4.47 -13.76
C ALA A 78 -0.62 2.95 -13.89
N LEU A 79 -1.01 2.42 -15.05
CA LEU A 79 -0.66 1.07 -15.51
C LEU A 79 0.57 1.18 -16.40
N ILE A 80 1.66 0.53 -16.00
CA ILE A 80 2.98 0.62 -16.62
C ILE A 80 3.32 -0.73 -17.21
N GLU A 81 3.53 -0.76 -18.52
CA GLU A 81 3.99 -1.95 -19.25
C GLU A 81 5.49 -1.83 -19.52
N LEU A 82 6.32 -2.63 -18.85
CA LEU A 82 7.79 -2.55 -18.92
C LEU A 82 8.37 -3.00 -20.27
N GLN A 83 7.58 -3.73 -21.08
CA GLN A 83 7.96 -4.06 -22.46
C GLN A 83 7.80 -2.86 -23.41
N ASN A 84 7.04 -1.82 -23.01
CA ASN A 84 6.95 -0.58 -23.76
C ASN A 84 8.19 0.28 -23.45
N PRO A 85 9.04 0.61 -24.45
CA PRO A 85 10.27 1.36 -24.21
C PRO A 85 10.04 2.74 -23.56
N LYS A 86 8.91 3.39 -23.84
CA LYS A 86 8.58 4.69 -23.23
C LYS A 86 8.32 4.55 -21.74
N HIS A 87 7.58 3.52 -21.34
CA HIS A 87 7.29 3.23 -19.94
C HIS A 87 8.56 2.83 -19.18
N LEU A 88 9.35 1.91 -19.76
CA LEU A 88 10.61 1.48 -19.15
C LEU A 88 11.58 2.65 -18.96
N ARG A 89 11.72 3.51 -19.98
CA ARG A 89 12.51 4.73 -19.86
C ARG A 89 12.02 5.60 -18.71
N ARG A 90 10.70 5.83 -18.61
CA ARG A 90 10.12 6.64 -17.53
C ARG A 90 10.39 6.04 -16.15
N VAL A 91 10.29 4.73 -16.00
CA VAL A 91 10.61 4.03 -14.74
C VAL A 91 12.08 4.24 -14.36
N ASN A 92 13.01 4.13 -15.34
CA ASN A 92 14.43 4.40 -15.07
C ASN A 92 14.67 5.86 -14.66
N GLU A 93 14.02 6.83 -15.30
CA GLU A 93 14.13 8.25 -14.95
C GLU A 93 13.67 8.53 -13.52
N ILE A 94 12.54 7.95 -13.08
CA ILE A 94 12.04 8.16 -11.71
C ILE A 94 12.82 7.37 -10.65
N LEU A 95 13.71 6.46 -11.06
CA LEU A 95 14.62 5.74 -10.16
C LEU A 95 15.98 6.43 -10.01
N LEU A 96 16.22 7.53 -10.72
CA LEU A 96 17.44 8.30 -10.55
C LEU A 96 17.50 8.93 -9.14
N PRO A 97 18.70 9.05 -8.54
CA PRO A 97 18.85 9.60 -7.17
C PRO A 97 18.30 11.02 -7.00
N ASP A 98 18.39 11.83 -8.05
CA ASP A 98 17.93 13.22 -8.13
C ASP A 98 16.44 13.37 -8.49
N SER A 99 15.73 12.26 -8.70
CA SER A 99 14.29 12.32 -8.97
C SER A 99 13.49 12.81 -7.76
N ASP A 100 12.36 13.46 -8.02
CA ASP A 100 11.40 13.91 -6.99
C ASP A 100 10.62 12.75 -6.33
N TYR A 101 10.95 11.49 -6.63
CA TYR A 101 10.15 10.34 -6.22
C TYR A 101 10.86 9.48 -5.17
N ALA A 102 10.07 9.04 -4.20
CA ALA A 102 10.45 8.04 -3.23
C ALA A 102 9.68 6.75 -3.55
N ILE A 103 10.31 5.84 -4.30
CA ILE A 103 9.63 4.67 -4.86
C ILE A 103 9.78 3.44 -3.97
N PHE A 104 8.67 2.73 -3.76
CA PHE A 104 8.57 1.51 -2.98
C PHE A 104 7.93 0.39 -3.79
N ALA A 105 8.30 -0.84 -3.48
CA ALA A 105 7.70 -2.05 -4.04
C ALA A 105 6.64 -2.58 -3.08
N ASN A 106 5.54 -3.09 -3.61
CA ASN A 106 4.44 -3.65 -2.83
C ASN A 106 4.71 -5.09 -2.33
N PHE A 107 5.89 -5.34 -1.80
CA PHE A 107 6.19 -6.57 -1.07
C PHE A 107 6.91 -6.26 0.23
N ILE A 108 6.78 -7.19 1.16
CA ILE A 108 7.32 -7.11 2.51
C ILE A 108 8.43 -8.15 2.63
N ASN A 109 9.66 -7.69 2.90
CA ASN A 109 10.81 -8.60 3.01
C ASN A 109 10.68 -9.62 4.16
N ASP A 110 10.10 -9.19 5.29
CA ASP A 110 9.85 -10.07 6.44
C ASP A 110 8.43 -9.86 6.95
N HIS A 111 7.50 -10.70 6.47
CA HIS A 111 6.10 -10.67 6.86
C HIS A 111 5.91 -10.85 8.37
N LYS A 112 6.71 -11.70 9.03
CA LYS A 112 6.56 -11.95 10.48
C LYS A 112 6.93 -10.72 11.29
N THR A 113 8.06 -10.10 10.94
CA THR A 113 8.49 -8.84 11.57
C THR A 113 7.51 -7.72 11.27
N ALA A 114 7.05 -7.60 10.02
CA ALA A 114 6.07 -6.58 9.64
C ALA A 114 4.75 -6.73 10.40
N ILE A 115 4.20 -7.95 10.52
CA ILE A 115 3.00 -8.22 11.32
C ILE A 115 3.22 -7.81 12.77
N ARG A 116 4.33 -8.25 13.40
CA ARG A 116 4.64 -7.94 14.79
C ARG A 116 4.72 -6.43 15.02
N ASP A 117 5.46 -5.73 14.17
CA ASP A 117 5.73 -4.31 14.33
C ASP A 117 4.49 -3.46 14.01
N ALA A 118 3.73 -3.83 12.97
CA ALA A 118 2.43 -3.22 12.67
C ALA A 118 1.45 -3.41 13.83
N THR A 119 1.33 -4.65 14.34
CA THR A 119 0.45 -4.95 15.46
C THR A 119 0.85 -4.11 16.67
N LYS A 120 2.14 -4.09 17.04
CA LYS A 120 2.65 -3.27 18.14
C LYS A 120 2.30 -1.78 17.95
N PHE A 121 2.45 -1.25 16.73
CA PHE A 121 2.19 0.15 16.43
C PHE A 121 0.70 0.51 16.46
N TYR A 122 -0.17 -0.34 15.92
CA TYR A 122 -1.59 -0.03 15.71
C TYR A 122 -2.54 -0.63 16.75
N THR A 123 -2.09 -1.50 17.67
CA THR A 123 -2.98 -2.24 18.61
C THR A 123 -4.02 -1.32 19.25
N ASN A 124 -3.59 -0.22 19.87
CA ASN A 124 -4.50 0.70 20.56
C ASN A 124 -5.51 1.37 19.62
N LYS A 125 -5.06 1.80 18.43
CA LYS A 125 -5.92 2.42 17.42
C LYS A 125 -6.94 1.41 16.88
N LEU A 126 -6.49 0.18 16.64
CA LEU A 126 -7.30 -0.91 16.12
C LEU A 126 -8.37 -1.35 17.14
N GLU A 127 -8.01 -1.54 18.40
CA GLU A 127 -8.96 -1.87 19.47
C GLU A 127 -10.00 -0.77 19.66
N LYS A 128 -9.59 0.50 19.61
CA LYS A 128 -10.52 1.63 19.61
C LYS A 128 -11.44 1.61 18.40
N HIS A 129 -10.89 1.40 17.20
CA HIS A 129 -11.68 1.30 15.97
C HIS A 129 -12.74 0.21 16.04
N VAL A 130 -12.37 -1.00 16.46
CA VAL A 130 -13.30 -2.13 16.59
C VAL A 130 -14.43 -1.79 17.57
N ARG A 131 -14.12 -1.16 18.72
CA ARG A 131 -15.15 -0.74 19.68
C ARG A 131 -16.10 0.33 19.13
N ASP A 132 -15.58 1.25 18.32
CA ASP A 132 -16.37 2.34 17.77
C ASP A 132 -17.33 1.88 16.65
N VAL A 133 -16.97 0.83 15.90
CA VAL A 133 -17.69 0.42 14.68
C VAL A 133 -18.40 -0.93 14.80
N THR A 134 -18.23 -1.65 15.92
CA THR A 134 -18.85 -2.96 16.13
C THR A 134 -19.58 -3.04 17.46
N THR A 135 -20.48 -4.01 17.58
CA THR A 135 -21.16 -4.34 18.84
C THR A 135 -20.51 -5.53 19.57
N TRP A 136 -19.25 -5.85 19.22
CA TRP A 136 -18.55 -7.02 19.73
C TRP A 136 -18.33 -6.91 21.24
N LYS A 137 -18.91 -7.84 22.00
CA LYS A 137 -18.61 -8.02 23.43
C LYS A 137 -17.28 -8.77 23.57
N GLN A 138 -16.17 -8.10 23.31
CA GLN A 138 -14.84 -8.71 23.32
C GLN A 138 -14.47 -9.28 24.71
N ILE A 139 -14.17 -10.57 24.75
CA ILE A 139 -13.61 -11.27 25.92
C ILE A 139 -12.16 -11.66 25.57
N GLY A 140 -11.26 -10.69 25.48
CA GLY A 140 -9.83 -10.91 25.22
C GLY A 140 -9.21 -10.02 24.16
N LYS A 141 -7.93 -10.26 23.86
CA LYS A 141 -7.16 -9.50 22.85
C LYS A 141 -7.56 -9.90 21.43
N ILE A 142 -7.69 -8.91 20.55
CA ILE A 142 -7.82 -9.13 19.11
C ILE A 142 -6.57 -9.81 18.54
N LYS A 143 -6.78 -10.71 17.57
CA LYS A 143 -5.71 -11.32 16.78
C LYS A 143 -5.82 -10.80 15.34
N PRO A 144 -5.18 -9.67 15.04
CA PRO A 144 -5.23 -9.12 13.70
C PRO A 144 -4.26 -9.84 12.78
N GLU A 145 -4.67 -10.05 11.53
CA GLU A 145 -3.79 -10.51 10.46
C GLU A 145 -3.48 -9.34 9.53
N LEU A 146 -2.19 -9.03 9.34
CA LEU A 146 -1.78 -7.97 8.42
C LEU A 146 -1.76 -8.53 7.01
N ASN A 147 -2.57 -7.93 6.15
CA ASN A 147 -2.71 -8.32 4.75
C ASN A 147 -2.41 -7.12 3.84
N VAL A 148 -2.04 -7.44 2.60
CA VAL A 148 -1.78 -6.48 1.54
C VAL A 148 -2.66 -6.82 0.35
N ARG A 149 -3.42 -5.85 -0.15
CA ARG A 149 -4.21 -5.97 -1.37
C ARG A 149 -4.12 -4.66 -2.11
N PHE A 150 -3.77 -4.71 -3.40
CA PHE A 150 -3.71 -3.51 -4.23
C PHE A 150 -2.82 -2.40 -3.62
N GLY A 151 -1.69 -2.80 -3.03
CA GLY A 151 -0.77 -1.87 -2.40
C GLY A 151 -1.22 -1.27 -1.08
N GLU A 152 -2.34 -1.72 -0.54
CA GLU A 152 -2.87 -1.23 0.72
C GLU A 152 -2.71 -2.28 1.80
N LEU A 153 -2.18 -1.81 2.93
CA LEU A 153 -2.11 -2.60 4.16
C LEU A 153 -3.42 -2.48 4.91
N PHE A 154 -3.93 -3.61 5.37
CA PHE A 154 -5.08 -3.67 6.25
C PHE A 154 -4.92 -4.78 7.27
N PHE A 155 -5.62 -4.65 8.39
CA PHE A 155 -5.83 -5.75 9.31
C PHE A 155 -7.15 -6.42 9.00
N ASP A 156 -7.13 -7.75 8.85
CA ASP A 156 -8.34 -8.54 9.04
C ASP A 156 -8.45 -8.91 10.51
N VAL A 157 -9.58 -8.55 11.11
CA VAL A 157 -9.91 -8.85 12.50
C VAL A 157 -11.13 -9.74 12.51
N SER A 158 -11.05 -10.85 13.23
CA SER A 158 -12.15 -11.82 13.30
C SER A 158 -12.62 -12.00 14.74
N TYR A 159 -13.94 -12.08 14.94
CA TYR A 159 -14.57 -12.41 16.22
C TYR A 159 -15.80 -13.30 16.00
N GLY A 160 -15.72 -14.56 16.42
CA GLY A 160 -16.73 -15.56 16.06
C GLY A 160 -16.82 -15.73 14.55
N SER A 161 -18.01 -15.55 13.98
CA SER A 161 -18.27 -15.57 12.53
C SER A 161 -18.17 -14.18 11.86
N GLN A 162 -17.84 -13.13 12.62
CA GLN A 162 -17.80 -11.77 12.13
C GLN A 162 -16.37 -11.38 11.74
N HIS A 163 -16.24 -10.70 10.61
CA HIS A 163 -14.98 -10.22 10.06
C HIS A 163 -15.03 -8.72 9.85
N LEU A 164 -13.96 -8.03 10.19
CA LEU A 164 -13.77 -6.62 9.96
C LEU A 164 -12.41 -6.40 9.31
N GLN A 165 -12.43 -5.78 8.13
CA GLN A 165 -11.25 -5.31 7.44
C GLN A 165 -11.01 -3.84 7.79
N VAL A 166 -9.82 -3.52 8.26
CA VAL A 166 -9.46 -2.16 8.69
C VAL A 166 -8.19 -1.71 7.99
N PHE A 167 -8.28 -0.71 7.11
CA PHE A 167 -7.10 -0.21 6.40
C PHE A 167 -6.23 0.63 7.35
N LEU A 168 -4.91 0.46 7.27
CA LEU A 168 -3.98 1.13 8.18
C LEU A 168 -4.04 2.66 8.05
N HIS A 169 -4.23 3.18 6.83
CA HIS A 169 -4.36 4.62 6.62
C HIS A 169 -5.62 5.19 7.28
N GLU A 170 -6.72 4.44 7.36
CA GLU A 170 -7.95 4.88 8.04
C GLU A 170 -7.74 5.00 9.55
N LEU A 171 -6.89 4.14 10.13
CA LEU A 171 -6.50 4.25 11.54
C LEU A 171 -5.65 5.48 11.80
N ASP A 172 -4.75 5.83 10.88
CA ASP A 172 -3.92 7.02 10.98
C ASP A 172 -4.75 8.30 10.83
N ASP A 173 -5.67 8.33 9.87
CA ASP A 173 -6.57 9.47 9.63
C ASP A 173 -7.54 9.70 10.80
N LYS A 174 -8.15 8.62 11.33
CA LYS A 174 -9.16 8.70 12.39
C LYS A 174 -8.56 8.89 13.79
N TYR A 175 -7.37 8.35 14.01
CA TYR A 175 -6.66 8.43 15.30
C TYR A 175 -5.23 8.94 15.09
N PRO A 176 -5.05 10.24 14.78
CA PRO A 176 -3.73 10.82 14.63
C PRO A 176 -2.93 10.69 15.93
N ILE A 177 -1.61 10.55 15.79
CA ILE A 177 -0.70 10.57 16.95
C ILE A 177 -0.63 12.03 17.40
N GLY A 178 -1.04 12.29 18.65
CA GLY A 178 -0.88 13.60 19.31
C GLY A 178 0.54 13.86 19.76
#